data_AF-A0A1G0BFT6-F1
#
_entry.id   AF-A0A1G0BFT6-F1
#
_cell.length_a   1.000
_cell.length_b   1.000
_cell.length_c   1.000
_cell.angle_alpha   90.00
_cell.angle_beta   90.00
_cell.angle_gamma   90.00
#
_symmetry.space_group_name_H-M   'P 1'
#
loop_
_entity.id
_entity.type
_entity.pdbx_description
1 polymer ?
#
loop_
_entity_poly.entity_id
_entity_poly.type
_entity_poly.pdbx_seq_one_letter_code
_entity_poly.pdbx_strand_id
1 'polypeptide(L)'
;MLPEERELVRLEGEQAELEELVIQSELALETCKTETAQFQHRYYLAVGRLYAQLDDLDAQTAMLQARLHPSDPSAQEYARAAERQARRSAAEAGLIESQPVPPQPLTADIKQAYRRAARLMHPDRATTEAERQRRTDLMSQVNRAYENGDQRTIERLIEEYGRDPEAIAGDDIGSRIVKAIRRIAQLRRRLEEVRHDLEALQQSELFQLREGIEDGEASGGDPLGDLAQQLERELAERRVRLEMLRHL
;
A
#
# COMPACT_ATOMS: atom_id res chain seq x y z
N MET A 1 21.03 -14.22 42.44
CA MET A 1 20.60 -14.46 41.06
C MET A 1 21.67 -15.34 40.41
N LEU A 2 21.28 -16.55 40.00
CA LEU A 2 22.13 -17.53 39.34
C LEU A 2 22.55 -17.02 37.94
N PRO A 3 23.64 -17.52 37.36
CA PRO A 3 24.05 -17.14 35.99
C PRO A 3 22.95 -17.35 34.95
N GLU A 4 22.20 -18.44 35.05
CA GLU A 4 21.11 -18.78 34.12
C GLU A 4 19.92 -17.82 34.24
N GLU A 5 19.58 -17.41 35.47
CA GLU A 5 18.53 -16.40 35.71
C GLU A 5 18.91 -15.03 35.12
N ARG A 6 20.19 -14.63 35.23
CA ARG A 6 20.69 -13.38 34.64
C ARG A 6 20.62 -13.40 33.12
N GLU A 7 21.02 -14.52 32.51
CA GLU A 7 20.96 -14.68 31.06
C GLU A 7 19.52 -14.69 30.55
N LEU A 8 18.62 -15.35 31.28
CA LEU A 8 17.20 -15.34 30.93
C LEU A 8 16.61 -13.92 30.95
N VAL A 9 16.89 -13.12 31.99
CA VAL A 9 16.44 -11.72 32.07
C VAL A 9 16.99 -10.90 30.90
N ARG A 10 18.27 -11.10 30.54
CA ARG A 10 18.89 -10.42 29.38
C ARG A 10 18.18 -10.76 28.08
N LEU A 11 17.91 -12.05 27.83
CA LEU A 11 17.23 -12.53 26.63
C LEU A 11 15.78 -12.06 26.58
N GLU A 12 15.06 -12.05 27.70
CA GLU A 12 13.69 -11.55 27.77
C GLU A 12 13.62 -10.04 27.47
N GLY A 13 14.62 -9.27 27.94
CA GLY A 13 14.76 -7.85 27.59
C GLY A 13 15.01 -7.64 26.09
N GLU A 14 15.98 -8.37 25.52
CA GLU A 14 16.29 -8.31 24.09
C GLU A 14 15.10 -8.72 23.22
N GLN A 15 14.37 -9.77 23.62
CA GLN A 15 13.16 -10.20 22.94
C GLN A 15 12.10 -9.09 22.96
N ALA A 16 11.86 -8.44 24.11
CA ALA A 16 10.86 -7.38 24.22
C ALA A 16 11.21 -6.16 23.35
N GLU A 17 12.48 -5.77 23.29
CA GLU A 17 12.95 -4.69 22.41
C GLU A 17 12.72 -5.02 20.93
N LEU A 18 13.08 -6.25 20.51
CA LEU A 18 12.87 -6.71 19.14
C LEU A 18 11.38 -6.82 18.77
N GLU A 19 10.53 -7.28 19.70
CA GLU A 19 9.08 -7.32 19.50
C GLU A 19 8.51 -5.92 19.22
N GLU A 20 8.94 -4.92 19.98
CA GLU A 20 8.50 -3.54 19.76
C GLU A 20 9.00 -3.00 18.42
N LEU A 21 10.26 -3.28 18.05
CA LEU A 21 10.81 -2.86 16.76
C LEU A 21 10.07 -3.48 15.58
N VAL A 22 9.76 -4.77 15.63
CA VAL A 22 8.99 -5.45 14.59
C VAL A 22 7.61 -4.81 14.46
N ILE A 23 6.90 -4.60 15.57
CA ILE A 23 5.56 -4.00 15.55
C ILE A 23 5.58 -2.58 14.97
N GLN A 24 6.60 -1.79 15.31
CA GLN A 24 6.76 -0.44 14.77
C GLN A 24 7.06 -0.46 13.27
N SER A 25 7.97 -1.32 12.82
CA SER A 25 8.30 -1.46 11.40
C SER A 25 7.13 -2.00 10.58
N GLU A 26 6.37 -2.96 11.09
CA GLU A 26 5.17 -3.47 10.42
C GLU A 26 4.08 -2.42 10.33
N LEU A 27 3.84 -1.67 11.42
CA LEU A 27 2.91 -0.53 11.36
C LEU A 27 3.35 0.48 10.30
N ALA A 28 4.65 0.81 10.24
CA ALA A 28 5.18 1.74 9.25
C ALA A 28 4.97 1.23 7.82
N LEU A 29 5.19 -0.07 7.58
CA LEU A 29 4.95 -0.71 6.29
C LEU A 29 3.48 -0.64 5.88
N GLU A 30 2.56 -1.06 6.75
CA GLU A 30 1.13 -1.05 6.46
C GLU A 30 0.58 0.37 6.31
N THR A 31 1.11 1.33 7.07
CA THR A 31 0.80 2.76 6.91
C THR A 31 1.23 3.25 5.53
N CYS A 32 2.48 3.01 5.16
CA CYS A 32 3.06 3.44 3.89
C CYS A 32 2.31 2.84 2.68
N LYS A 33 1.99 1.54 2.74
CA LYS A 33 1.17 0.87 1.71
C LYS A 33 -0.19 1.52 1.57
N THR A 34 -0.86 1.72 2.71
CA THR A 34 -2.20 2.32 2.74
C THR A 34 -2.16 3.73 2.16
N GLU A 35 -1.32 4.63 2.70
CA GLU A 35 -1.18 6.02 2.24
C GLU A 35 -0.80 6.12 0.76
N THR A 36 0.06 5.22 0.26
CA THR A 36 0.39 5.11 -1.16
C THR A 36 -0.82 4.73 -2.01
N ALA A 37 -1.66 3.79 -1.56
CA ALA A 37 -2.90 3.45 -2.25
C ALA A 37 -3.93 4.59 -2.21
N GLN A 38 -4.03 5.33 -1.08
CA GLN A 38 -4.90 6.51 -0.98
C GLN A 38 -4.47 7.60 -1.97
N PHE A 39 -3.16 7.85 -2.04
CA PHE A 39 -2.60 8.77 -3.01
C PHE A 39 -2.87 8.32 -4.44
N GLN A 40 -2.65 7.03 -4.77
CA GLN A 40 -2.91 6.50 -6.10
C GLN A 40 -4.35 6.77 -6.54
N HIS A 41 -5.31 6.55 -5.64
CA HIS A 41 -6.72 6.84 -5.90
C HIS A 41 -6.96 8.33 -6.15
N ARG A 42 -6.39 9.21 -5.30
CA ARG A 42 -6.49 10.67 -5.44
C ARG A 42 -5.88 11.18 -6.74
N TYR A 43 -4.66 10.73 -7.06
CA TYR A 43 -3.95 11.02 -8.30
C TYR A 43 -4.77 10.57 -9.51
N TYR A 44 -5.30 9.35 -9.46
CA TYR A 44 -6.12 8.81 -10.53
C TYR A 44 -7.38 9.67 -10.80
N LEU A 45 -8.10 10.06 -9.75
CA LEU A 45 -9.31 10.89 -9.89
C LEU A 45 -9.01 12.27 -10.48
N ALA A 46 -7.89 12.88 -10.07
CA ALA A 46 -7.51 14.21 -10.51
C ALA A 46 -6.90 14.22 -11.93
N VAL A 47 -6.03 13.26 -12.23
CA VAL A 47 -5.10 13.34 -13.37
C VAL A 47 -5.23 12.13 -14.30
N GLY A 48 -5.38 10.92 -13.75
CA GLY A 48 -5.44 9.68 -14.55
C GLY A 48 -6.55 9.66 -15.60
N ARG A 49 -7.73 10.22 -15.27
CA ARG A 49 -8.84 10.38 -16.22
C ARG A 49 -8.52 11.32 -17.37
N LEU A 50 -7.73 12.36 -17.14
CA LEU A 50 -7.35 13.32 -18.16
C LEU A 50 -6.34 12.70 -19.13
N TYR A 51 -5.38 11.93 -18.64
CA TYR A 51 -4.46 11.17 -19.49
C TYR A 51 -5.19 10.15 -20.38
N ALA A 52 -6.15 9.40 -19.82
CA ALA A 52 -6.95 8.48 -20.63
C ALA A 52 -7.73 9.20 -21.75
N GLN A 53 -8.24 10.41 -21.48
CA GLN A 53 -8.89 11.23 -22.50
C GLN A 53 -7.90 11.77 -23.55
N LEU A 54 -6.67 12.12 -23.16
CA LEU A 54 -5.63 12.54 -24.10
C LEU A 54 -5.26 11.41 -25.05
N ASP A 55 -5.01 10.21 -24.49
CA ASP A 55 -4.69 9.03 -25.29
C ASP A 55 -5.81 8.66 -26.26
N ASP A 56 -7.08 8.79 -25.84
CA ASP A 56 -8.23 8.57 -26.72
C ASP A 56 -8.29 9.59 -27.87
N LEU A 57 -8.05 10.87 -27.60
CA LEU A 57 -7.98 11.89 -28.66
C LEU A 57 -6.81 11.66 -29.62
N ASP A 58 -5.66 11.23 -29.09
CA ASP A 58 -4.48 10.91 -29.90
C ASP A 58 -4.76 9.67 -30.78
N ALA A 59 -5.44 8.65 -30.24
CA ALA A 59 -5.91 7.50 -31.02
C ALA A 59 -6.90 7.92 -32.12
N GLN A 60 -7.89 8.75 -31.81
CA GLN A 60 -8.85 9.25 -32.80
C GLN A 60 -8.16 10.06 -33.91
N THR A 61 -7.18 10.89 -33.55
CA THR A 61 -6.39 11.68 -34.50
C THR A 61 -5.58 10.77 -35.41
N ALA A 62 -4.85 9.80 -34.84
CA ALA A 62 -4.07 8.84 -35.59
C ALA A 62 -4.93 8.00 -36.55
N MET A 63 -6.12 7.59 -36.11
CA MET A 63 -7.08 6.86 -36.94
C MET A 63 -7.58 7.69 -38.12
N LEU A 64 -7.88 8.98 -37.94
CA LEU A 64 -8.28 9.86 -39.04
C LEU A 64 -7.14 10.06 -40.03
N GLN A 65 -5.92 10.30 -39.55
CA GLN A 65 -4.74 10.43 -40.40
C GLN A 65 -4.47 9.16 -41.21
N ALA A 66 -4.59 7.98 -40.59
CA ALA A 66 -4.47 6.70 -41.28
C ALA A 66 -5.55 6.49 -42.36
N ARG A 67 -6.77 7.02 -42.16
CA ARG A 67 -7.83 6.99 -43.18
C ARG A 67 -7.56 7.93 -44.36
N LEU A 68 -6.97 9.10 -44.09
CA LEU A 68 -6.54 10.05 -45.12
C LEU A 68 -5.34 9.51 -45.93
N HIS A 69 -4.52 8.65 -45.33
CA HIS A 69 -3.35 8.03 -45.96
C HIS A 69 -3.43 6.49 -45.92
N PRO A 70 -4.40 5.86 -46.62
CA PRO A 70 -4.65 4.42 -46.51
C PRO A 70 -3.50 3.55 -47.04
N SER A 71 -2.67 4.10 -47.93
CA SER A 71 -1.52 3.42 -48.51
C SER A 71 -0.24 3.57 -47.67
N ASP A 72 -0.26 4.32 -46.56
CA ASP A 72 0.88 4.50 -45.67
C ASP A 72 0.84 3.48 -44.52
N PRO A 73 1.70 2.43 -44.53
CA PRO A 73 1.70 1.41 -43.47
C PRO A 73 2.10 1.97 -42.10
N SER A 74 2.94 3.00 -42.06
CA SER A 74 3.41 3.61 -40.81
C SER A 74 2.26 4.32 -40.10
N ALA A 75 1.42 5.03 -40.85
CA ALA A 75 0.23 5.68 -40.31
C ALA A 75 -0.77 4.65 -39.73
N GLN A 76 -0.95 3.50 -40.41
CA GLN A 76 -1.80 2.41 -39.92
C GLN A 76 -1.25 1.77 -38.64
N GLU A 77 0.06 1.55 -38.56
CA GLU A 77 0.71 0.98 -37.38
C GLU A 77 0.62 1.95 -36.18
N TYR A 78 0.87 3.23 -36.40
CA TYR A 78 0.76 4.26 -35.38
C TYR A 78 -0.67 4.36 -34.83
N ALA A 79 -1.70 4.36 -35.69
CA ALA A 79 -3.10 4.35 -35.26
C ALA A 79 -3.44 3.14 -34.39
N ARG A 80 -2.97 1.95 -34.75
CA ARG A 80 -3.17 0.73 -33.93
C ARG A 80 -2.43 0.81 -32.60
N ALA A 81 -1.23 1.41 -32.56
CA ALA A 81 -0.48 1.59 -31.33
C ALA A 81 -1.17 2.58 -30.38
N ALA A 82 -1.62 3.71 -30.91
CA ALA A 82 -2.39 4.70 -30.16
C ALA A 82 -3.71 4.12 -29.63
N GLU A 83 -4.43 3.33 -30.41
CA GLU A 83 -5.64 2.64 -29.94
C GLU A 83 -5.35 1.66 -28.79
N ARG A 84 -4.24 0.90 -28.87
CA ARG A 84 -3.83 0.01 -27.78
C ARG A 84 -3.49 0.79 -26.52
N GLN A 85 -2.82 1.92 -26.66
CA GLN A 85 -2.46 2.81 -25.56
C GLN A 85 -3.72 3.38 -24.89
N ALA A 86 -4.65 3.96 -25.66
CA ALA A 86 -5.92 4.47 -25.16
C ALA A 86 -6.74 3.42 -24.41
N ARG A 87 -6.78 2.18 -24.92
CA ARG A 87 -7.45 1.06 -24.22
C ARG A 87 -6.77 0.71 -22.90
N ARG A 88 -5.44 0.72 -22.85
CA ARG A 88 -4.68 0.45 -21.62
C ARG A 88 -4.93 1.53 -20.58
N SER A 89 -4.76 2.80 -20.95
CA SER A 89 -4.96 3.91 -20.03
C SER A 89 -6.42 4.03 -19.60
N ALA A 90 -7.41 3.73 -20.45
CA ALA A 90 -8.81 3.68 -20.04
C ALA A 90 -9.12 2.55 -19.02
N ALA A 91 -8.48 1.39 -19.18
CA ALA A 91 -8.62 0.28 -18.24
C ALA A 91 -7.93 0.57 -16.90
N GLU A 92 -6.71 1.08 -16.92
CA GLU A 92 -5.99 1.54 -15.73
C GLU A 92 -6.73 2.69 -15.05
N ALA A 93 -7.36 3.55 -15.84
CA ALA A 93 -8.20 4.62 -15.37
C ALA A 93 -9.57 4.13 -14.86
N GLY A 94 -9.80 2.85 -14.61
CA GLY A 94 -11.02 2.37 -13.94
C GLY A 94 -12.35 2.86 -14.55
N LEU A 95 -12.38 3.27 -15.83
CA LEU A 95 -13.60 3.71 -16.53
C LEU A 95 -14.56 2.53 -16.80
N ILE A 96 -14.18 1.33 -16.34
CA ILE A 96 -14.83 0.04 -16.55
C ILE A 96 -15.30 -0.59 -15.23
N GLU A 97 -14.84 -0.14 -14.05
CA GLU A 97 -15.24 -0.72 -12.75
C GLU A 97 -15.57 0.35 -11.68
N SER A 98 -16.49 -0.03 -10.78
CA SER A 98 -17.00 0.78 -9.66
C SER A 98 -15.90 1.57 -8.95
N GLN A 99 -16.07 2.89 -8.81
CA GLN A 99 -15.14 3.71 -8.06
C GLN A 99 -14.92 3.08 -6.67
N PRO A 100 -13.69 2.70 -6.29
CA PRO A 100 -13.45 2.18 -4.97
C PRO A 100 -13.86 3.24 -3.94
N VAL A 101 -14.44 2.79 -2.83
CA VAL A 101 -14.80 3.67 -1.71
C VAL A 101 -13.53 4.44 -1.31
N PRO A 102 -13.59 5.78 -1.17
CA PRO A 102 -12.42 6.54 -0.80
C PRO A 102 -11.86 5.99 0.51
N PRO A 103 -10.57 5.63 0.54
CA PRO A 103 -9.98 5.06 1.73
C PRO A 103 -10.02 6.11 2.86
N GLN A 104 -10.36 5.66 4.07
CA GLN A 104 -10.47 6.57 5.21
C GLN A 104 -9.06 7.00 5.67
N PRO A 105 -8.89 8.26 6.10
CA PRO A 105 -7.59 8.73 6.56
C PRO A 105 -7.15 7.93 7.80
N LEU A 106 -5.87 7.57 7.84
CA LEU A 106 -5.29 6.87 8.99
C LEU A 106 -5.09 7.83 10.16
N THR A 107 -5.90 7.68 11.20
CA THR A 107 -5.82 8.48 12.43
C THR A 107 -4.73 8.00 13.40
N ALA A 108 -4.38 8.82 14.38
CA ALA A 108 -3.49 8.40 15.46
C ALA A 108 -4.10 7.23 16.28
N ASP A 109 -5.42 7.23 16.44
CA ASP A 109 -6.15 6.23 17.22
C ASP A 109 -6.11 4.85 16.55
N ILE A 110 -6.27 4.77 15.23
CA ILE A 110 -6.16 3.50 14.51
C ILE A 110 -4.72 2.97 14.51
N LYS A 111 -3.71 3.84 14.39
CA LYS A 111 -2.29 3.49 14.57
C LYS A 111 -2.02 2.95 15.98
N GLN A 112 -2.71 3.47 16.99
CA GLN A 112 -2.62 2.95 18.36
C GLN A 112 -3.34 1.60 18.51
N ALA A 113 -4.53 1.44 17.94
CA ALA A 113 -5.29 0.19 17.96
C ALA A 113 -4.52 -0.94 17.28
N TYR A 114 -3.90 -0.68 16.12
CA TYR A 114 -3.04 -1.64 15.42
C TYR A 114 -1.89 -2.12 16.31
N ARG A 115 -1.14 -1.21 16.94
CA ARG A 115 -0.03 -1.58 17.86
C ARG A 115 -0.51 -2.46 19.00
N ARG A 116 -1.66 -2.14 19.60
CA ARG A 116 -2.26 -2.98 20.66
C ARG A 116 -2.62 -4.36 20.13
N ALA A 117 -3.24 -4.45 18.95
CA ALA A 117 -3.59 -5.72 18.33
C ALA A 117 -2.34 -6.57 18.05
N ALA A 118 -1.34 -6.01 17.36
CA ALA A 118 -0.09 -6.69 17.06
C ALA A 118 0.61 -7.21 18.33
N ARG A 119 0.71 -6.39 19.39
CA ARG A 119 1.29 -6.84 20.68
C ARG A 119 0.59 -8.08 21.25
N LEU A 120 -0.72 -8.21 21.07
CA LEU A 120 -1.52 -9.31 21.61
C LEU A 120 -1.51 -10.56 20.70
N MET A 121 -1.71 -10.37 19.39
CA MET A 121 -2.07 -11.45 18.46
C MET A 121 -1.06 -11.70 17.35
N HIS A 122 0.13 -11.09 17.37
CA HIS A 122 1.13 -11.32 16.31
C HIS A 122 1.55 -12.81 16.23
N PRO A 123 1.62 -13.42 15.02
CA PRO A 123 1.90 -14.85 14.81
C PRO A 123 3.20 -15.34 15.41
N ASP A 124 4.23 -14.53 15.34
CA ASP A 124 5.49 -14.65 16.05
C ASP A 124 5.40 -15.09 17.52
N ARG A 125 4.38 -14.66 18.27
CA ARG A 125 4.21 -15.07 19.69
C ARG A 125 3.74 -16.52 19.86
N ALA A 126 3.40 -17.21 18.78
CA ALA A 126 2.91 -18.58 18.82
C ALA A 126 3.98 -19.57 19.30
N THR A 127 3.54 -20.53 20.11
CA THR A 127 4.38 -21.64 20.60
C THR A 127 4.22 -22.91 19.77
N THR A 128 3.16 -22.99 18.96
CA THR A 128 2.85 -24.11 18.08
C THR A 128 2.50 -23.62 16.68
N GLU A 129 2.63 -24.50 15.68
CA GLU A 129 2.27 -24.18 14.30
C GLU A 129 0.77 -23.88 14.13
N ALA A 130 -0.09 -24.58 14.88
CA ALA A 130 -1.53 -24.32 14.88
C ALA A 130 -1.88 -22.94 15.44
N GLU A 131 -1.23 -22.55 16.55
CA GLU A 131 -1.37 -21.21 17.12
C GLU A 131 -0.82 -20.13 16.16
N ARG A 132 0.30 -20.42 15.48
CA ARG A 132 0.90 -19.53 14.48
C ARG A 132 -0.07 -19.26 13.34
N GLN A 133 -0.72 -20.30 12.80
CA GLN A 133 -1.69 -20.14 11.73
C GLN A 133 -2.88 -19.29 12.18
N ARG A 134 -3.47 -19.62 13.34
CA ARG A 134 -4.61 -18.86 13.89
C ARG A 134 -4.27 -17.37 14.08
N ARG A 135 -3.11 -17.08 14.65
CA ARG A 135 -2.63 -15.70 14.84
C ARG A 135 -2.31 -14.99 13.52
N THR A 136 -1.84 -15.73 12.50
CA THR A 136 -1.66 -15.20 11.14
C THR A 136 -2.99 -14.74 10.57
N ASP A 137 -4.03 -15.57 10.67
CA ASP A 137 -5.37 -15.24 10.17
C ASP A 137 -5.98 -14.03 10.91
N LEU A 138 -5.73 -13.91 12.21
CA LEU A 138 -6.13 -12.73 13.00
C LEU A 138 -5.39 -11.47 12.56
N MET A 139 -4.07 -11.53 12.39
CA MET A 139 -3.29 -10.39 11.92
C MET A 139 -3.70 -9.97 10.51
N SER A 140 -4.01 -10.90 9.60
CA SER A 140 -4.55 -10.55 8.29
C SER A 140 -5.87 -9.77 8.38
N GLN A 141 -6.74 -10.11 9.35
CA GLN A 141 -7.98 -9.34 9.60
C GLN A 141 -7.69 -7.96 10.18
N VAL A 142 -6.70 -7.85 11.07
CA VAL A 142 -6.25 -6.55 11.61
C VAL A 142 -5.71 -5.67 10.50
N ASN A 143 -4.85 -6.20 9.62
CA ASN A 143 -4.27 -5.44 8.50
C ASN A 143 -5.38 -4.94 7.57
N ARG A 144 -6.34 -5.81 7.22
CA ARG A 144 -7.48 -5.40 6.39
C ARG A 144 -8.32 -4.32 7.07
N ALA A 145 -8.56 -4.42 8.37
CA ALA A 145 -9.29 -3.39 9.11
C ALA A 145 -8.50 -2.07 9.15
N TYR A 146 -7.18 -2.15 9.30
CA TYR A 146 -6.28 -1.00 9.29
C TYR A 146 -6.28 -0.27 7.94
N GLU A 147 -6.11 -1.00 6.83
CA GLU A 147 -6.18 -0.48 5.46
C GLU A 147 -7.50 0.27 5.18
N ASN A 148 -8.61 -0.21 5.76
CA ASN A 148 -9.93 0.38 5.59
C ASN A 148 -10.24 1.52 6.57
N GLY A 149 -9.33 1.86 7.49
CA GLY A 149 -9.59 2.83 8.56
C GLY A 149 -10.61 2.34 9.61
N ASP A 150 -10.91 1.05 9.66
CA ASP A 150 -11.93 0.47 10.55
C ASP A 150 -11.36 0.13 11.93
N GLN A 151 -11.15 1.16 12.74
CA GLN A 151 -10.70 1.04 14.13
C GLN A 151 -11.61 0.12 14.96
N ARG A 152 -12.93 0.16 14.74
CA ARG A 152 -13.90 -0.62 15.52
C ARG A 152 -13.70 -2.11 15.33
N THR A 153 -13.41 -2.54 14.10
CA THR A 153 -13.08 -3.94 13.83
C THR A 153 -11.80 -4.37 14.53
N ILE A 154 -10.74 -3.53 14.55
CA ILE A 154 -9.51 -3.84 15.29
C ILE A 154 -9.79 -3.99 16.79
N GLU A 155 -10.58 -3.08 17.37
CA GLU A 155 -10.94 -3.13 18.79
C GLU A 155 -11.77 -4.37 19.14
N ARG A 156 -12.73 -4.73 18.29
CA ARG A 156 -13.51 -5.96 18.44
C ARG A 156 -12.60 -7.21 18.41
N LEU A 157 -11.66 -7.28 17.47
CA LEU A 157 -10.71 -8.41 17.38
C LEU A 157 -9.84 -8.52 18.65
N ILE A 158 -9.43 -7.39 19.22
CA ILE A 158 -8.71 -7.35 20.51
C ILE A 158 -9.59 -7.92 21.64
N GLU A 159 -10.85 -7.49 21.74
CA GLU A 159 -11.77 -7.97 22.77
C GLU A 159 -12.09 -9.46 22.65
N GLU A 160 -12.31 -9.94 21.44
CA GLU A 160 -12.57 -11.36 21.16
C GLU A 160 -11.36 -12.23 21.52
N TYR A 161 -10.15 -11.75 21.21
CA TYR A 161 -8.91 -12.42 21.59
C TYR A 161 -8.66 -12.43 23.10
N GLY A 162 -8.99 -11.36 23.81
CA GLY A 162 -8.81 -11.26 25.27
C GLY A 162 -9.67 -12.22 26.10
N ARG A 163 -10.68 -12.86 25.49
CA ARG A 163 -11.53 -13.88 26.13
C ARG A 163 -11.00 -15.30 25.96
N ASP A 164 -9.81 -15.46 25.37
CA ASP A 164 -9.23 -16.76 25.04
C ASP A 164 -8.45 -17.38 26.23
N PRO A 165 -8.80 -18.58 26.72
CA PRO A 165 -8.29 -19.10 28.00
C PRO A 165 -6.91 -19.79 27.95
N GLU A 166 -6.27 -19.91 26.79
CA GLU A 166 -5.08 -20.77 26.65
C GLU A 166 -3.76 -20.02 26.88
N ALA A 167 -3.33 -19.98 28.13
CA ALA A 167 -1.94 -19.74 28.51
C ALA A 167 -1.49 -20.85 29.48
N ILE A 168 -0.89 -21.92 28.96
CA ILE A 168 -0.36 -23.00 29.80
C ILE A 168 1.05 -22.65 30.27
N ALA A 169 1.23 -22.79 31.59
CA ALA A 169 2.44 -22.59 32.35
C ALA A 169 3.36 -23.82 32.35
N GLY A 170 4.65 -23.55 32.60
CA GLY A 170 5.63 -24.52 33.08
C GLY A 170 6.80 -24.71 32.14
N ASP A 171 7.99 -24.24 32.54
CA ASP A 171 9.25 -24.82 32.09
C ASP A 171 10.41 -24.42 32.99
N ASP A 172 11.42 -25.29 33.08
CA ASP A 172 12.68 -25.01 33.73
C ASP A 172 13.42 -23.83 33.04
N ILE A 173 14.36 -23.22 33.75
CA ILE A 173 15.08 -22.01 33.30
C ILE A 173 15.81 -22.24 31.96
N GLY A 174 16.38 -23.43 31.74
CA GLY A 174 17.07 -23.79 30.50
C GLY A 174 16.13 -23.85 29.29
N SER A 175 14.96 -24.45 29.46
CA SER A 175 13.94 -24.50 28.40
C SER A 175 13.43 -23.10 28.01
N ARG A 176 13.31 -22.17 28.99
CA ARG A 176 12.96 -20.77 28.72
C ARG A 176 14.04 -20.03 27.94
N ILE A 177 15.32 -20.22 28.28
CA ILE A 177 16.45 -19.63 27.54
C ILE A 177 16.45 -20.07 26.09
N VAL A 178 16.30 -21.38 25.82
CA VAL A 178 16.27 -21.91 24.46
C VAL A 178 15.10 -21.33 23.64
N LYS A 179 13.92 -21.21 24.24
CA LYS A 179 12.76 -20.57 23.60
C LYS A 179 13.04 -19.10 23.28
N ALA A 180 13.59 -18.33 24.21
CA ALA A 180 13.91 -16.93 24.02
C ALA A 180 14.92 -16.71 22.87
N ILE A 181 15.98 -17.53 22.79
CA ILE A 181 16.96 -17.47 21.69
C ILE A 181 16.30 -17.72 20.32
N ARG A 182 15.48 -18.78 20.20
CA ARG A 182 14.77 -19.08 18.95
C ARG A 182 13.84 -17.94 18.55
N ARG A 183 13.16 -17.35 19.52
CA ARG A 183 12.24 -16.24 19.34
C ARG A 183 12.95 -14.98 18.86
N ILE A 184 14.07 -14.62 19.48
CA ILE A 184 14.94 -13.51 19.05
C ILE A 184 15.39 -13.72 17.60
N ALA A 185 15.81 -14.93 17.22
CA ALA A 185 16.23 -15.23 15.86
C ALA A 185 15.08 -15.07 14.83
N GLN A 186 13.85 -15.45 15.20
CA GLN A 186 12.66 -15.23 14.36
C GLN A 186 12.37 -13.73 14.19
N LEU A 187 12.34 -12.98 15.30
CA LEU A 187 12.07 -11.54 15.30
C LEU A 187 13.09 -10.76 14.46
N ARG A 188 14.38 -11.11 14.55
CA ARG A 188 15.42 -10.47 13.73
C ARG A 188 15.20 -10.69 12.24
N ARG A 189 14.89 -11.92 11.82
CA ARG A 189 14.56 -12.21 10.40
C ARG A 189 13.33 -11.43 9.95
N ARG A 190 12.28 -11.42 10.77
CA ARG A 190 11.07 -10.67 10.46
C ARG A 190 11.33 -9.17 10.32
N LEU A 191 12.16 -8.61 11.20
CA LEU A 191 12.56 -7.21 11.13
C LEU A 191 13.34 -6.89 9.85
N GLU A 192 14.25 -7.76 9.43
CA GLU A 192 14.97 -7.63 8.16
C GLU A 192 14.04 -7.68 6.95
N GLU A 193 13.10 -8.64 6.93
CA GLU A 193 12.08 -8.75 5.87
C GLU A 193 11.25 -7.47 5.75
N VAL A 194 10.69 -6.99 6.87
CA VAL A 194 9.83 -5.80 6.88
C VAL A 194 10.60 -4.54 6.48
N ARG A 195 11.87 -4.43 6.86
CA ARG A 195 12.73 -3.32 6.42
C ARG A 195 13.00 -3.37 4.92
N HIS A 196 13.26 -4.55 4.39
CA HIS A 196 13.44 -4.73 2.96
C HIS A 196 12.18 -4.36 2.18
N ASP A 197 11.00 -4.81 2.64
CA ASP A 197 9.72 -4.46 2.03
C ASP A 197 9.45 -2.94 2.07
N LEU A 198 9.79 -2.28 3.18
CA LEU A 198 9.70 -0.83 3.32
C LEU A 198 10.61 -0.11 2.32
N GLU A 199 11.87 -0.50 2.22
CA GLU A 199 12.83 0.09 1.28
C GLU A 199 12.38 -0.10 -0.17
N ALA A 200 11.91 -1.30 -0.53
CA ALA A 200 11.39 -1.58 -1.86
C ALA A 200 10.16 -0.71 -2.20
N LEU A 201 9.25 -0.52 -1.23
CA LEU A 201 8.09 0.35 -1.40
C LEU A 201 8.50 1.82 -1.56
N GLN A 202 9.47 2.29 -0.77
CA GLN A 202 9.99 3.66 -0.85
C GLN A 202 10.72 3.95 -2.17
N GLN A 203 11.29 2.92 -2.79
CA GLN A 203 11.92 3.01 -4.11
C GLN A 203 10.93 2.94 -5.28
N SER A 204 9.65 2.65 -5.01
CA SER A 204 8.64 2.60 -6.07
C SER A 204 8.34 4.00 -6.63
N GLU A 205 8.08 4.08 -7.93
CA GLU A 205 7.76 5.34 -8.62
C GLU A 205 6.53 6.02 -8.01
N LEU A 206 5.52 5.22 -7.65
CA LEU A 206 4.28 5.72 -7.06
C LEU A 206 4.52 6.35 -5.67
N PHE A 207 5.39 5.75 -4.86
CA PHE A 207 5.77 6.34 -3.57
C PHE A 207 6.54 7.65 -3.76
N GLN A 208 7.52 7.69 -4.67
CA GLN A 208 8.30 8.90 -4.95
C GLN A 208 7.43 10.03 -5.50
N LEU A 209 6.47 9.70 -6.36
CA LEU A 209 5.48 10.64 -6.86
C LEU A 209 4.61 11.20 -5.73
N ARG A 210 4.14 10.32 -4.82
CA ARG A 210 3.37 10.75 -3.64
C ARG A 210 4.15 11.76 -2.80
N GLU A 211 5.39 11.43 -2.43
CA GLU A 211 6.25 12.32 -1.63
C GLU A 211 6.43 13.68 -2.30
N GLY A 212 6.76 13.71 -3.60
CA GLY A 212 6.95 14.97 -4.31
C GLY A 212 5.69 15.84 -4.39
N ILE A 213 4.51 15.23 -4.49
CA ILE A 213 3.22 15.93 -4.46
C ILE A 213 2.92 16.45 -3.05
N GLU A 214 3.07 15.61 -2.03
CA GLU A 214 2.81 15.98 -0.63
C GLU A 214 3.76 17.08 -0.14
N ASP A 215 5.03 17.08 -0.56
CA ASP A 215 5.99 18.15 -0.27
C ASP A 215 5.55 19.50 -0.87
N GLY A 216 5.00 19.47 -2.10
CA GLY A 216 4.43 20.65 -2.75
C GLY A 216 3.18 21.17 -2.01
N GLU A 217 2.33 20.26 -1.56
CA GLU A 217 1.12 20.59 -0.76
C GLU A 217 1.48 21.14 0.62
N ALA A 218 2.47 20.56 1.29
CA ALA A 218 2.99 21.05 2.58
C ALA A 218 3.57 22.46 2.46
N SER A 219 4.06 22.83 1.28
CA SER A 219 4.55 24.17 0.96
C SER A 219 3.42 25.15 0.57
N GLY A 220 2.15 24.71 0.60
CA GLY A 220 0.96 25.51 0.30
C GLY A 220 0.56 25.54 -1.18
N GLY A 221 1.16 24.70 -2.03
CA GLY A 221 0.78 24.55 -3.44
C GLY A 221 -0.35 23.54 -3.66
N ASP A 222 -0.79 23.43 -4.92
CA ASP A 222 -1.74 22.41 -5.38
C ASP A 222 -1.19 21.73 -6.67
N PRO A 223 -0.11 20.94 -6.56
CA PRO A 223 0.57 20.39 -7.74
C PRO A 223 -0.32 19.43 -8.55
N LEU A 224 -1.27 18.71 -7.92
CA LEU A 224 -2.23 17.89 -8.66
C LEU A 224 -3.25 18.76 -9.40
N GLY A 225 -3.77 19.82 -8.77
CA GLY A 225 -4.68 20.76 -9.42
C GLY A 225 -4.03 21.50 -10.57
N ASP A 226 -2.78 21.94 -10.41
CA ASP A 226 -1.99 22.60 -11.44
C ASP A 226 -1.76 21.67 -12.65
N LEU A 227 -1.39 20.41 -12.39
CA LEU A 227 -1.23 19.39 -13.44
C LEU A 227 -2.57 19.11 -14.13
N ALA A 228 -3.66 18.97 -13.37
CA ALA A 228 -4.98 18.77 -13.94
C ALA A 228 -5.38 19.93 -14.88
N GLN A 229 -5.20 21.18 -14.46
CA GLN A 229 -5.47 22.35 -15.29
C GLN A 229 -4.62 22.40 -16.56
N GLN A 230 -3.34 21.99 -16.49
CA GLN A 230 -2.48 21.88 -17.66
C GLN A 230 -3.04 20.85 -18.65
N LEU A 231 -3.40 19.67 -18.17
CA LEU A 231 -3.94 18.61 -19.01
C LEU A 231 -5.32 18.96 -19.59
N GLU A 232 -6.15 19.69 -18.85
CA GLU A 232 -7.42 20.20 -19.36
C GLU A 232 -7.25 21.18 -20.53
N ARG A 233 -6.24 22.07 -20.46
CA ARG A 233 -5.89 22.96 -21.58
C ARG A 233 -5.42 22.15 -22.78
N GLU A 234 -4.55 21.18 -22.55
CA GLU A 234 -4.01 20.29 -23.58
C GLU A 234 -5.11 19.46 -24.27
N LEU A 235 -6.09 18.98 -23.50
CA LEU A 235 -7.29 18.32 -24.00
C LEU A 235 -8.11 19.24 -24.88
N ALA A 236 -8.36 20.48 -24.45
CA ALA A 236 -9.11 21.45 -25.23
C ALA A 236 -8.44 21.73 -26.58
N GLU A 237 -7.11 21.91 -26.59
CA GLU A 237 -6.35 22.11 -27.83
C GLU A 237 -6.39 20.90 -28.77
N ARG A 238 -6.25 19.68 -28.24
CA ARG A 238 -6.33 18.45 -29.04
C ARG A 238 -7.73 18.22 -29.61
N ARG A 239 -8.79 18.53 -28.85
CA ARG A 239 -10.17 18.45 -29.34
C ARG A 239 -10.38 19.37 -30.54
N VAL A 240 -9.94 20.62 -30.42
CA VAL A 240 -10.03 21.59 -31.52
C VAL A 240 -9.23 21.11 -32.75
N ARG A 241 -8.01 20.60 -32.56
CA ARG A 241 -7.21 20.02 -33.66
C ARG A 241 -7.90 18.83 -34.33
N LEU A 242 -8.47 17.93 -33.54
CA LEU A 242 -9.22 16.77 -34.04
C LEU A 242 -10.45 17.21 -34.84
N GLU A 243 -11.20 18.21 -34.37
CA GLU A 243 -12.33 18.76 -35.10
C GLU A 243 -11.92 19.38 -36.44
N MET A 244 -10.84 20.17 -36.46
CA MET A 244 -10.32 20.71 -37.73
C MET A 244 -9.98 19.60 -38.73
N LEU A 245 -9.33 18.53 -38.28
CA LEU A 245 -8.99 17.38 -39.12
C LEU A 245 -10.23 16.61 -39.62
N ARG A 246 -11.33 16.57 -38.87
CA ARG A 246 -12.60 15.95 -39.30
C ARG A 246 -13.29 16.74 -40.42
N HIS A 247 -12.96 18.02 -40.58
CA HIS A 247 -13.52 18.89 -41.60
C HIS A 247 -12.65 19.01 -42.86
N LEU A 248 -11.51 18.32 -42.91
CA LEU A 248 -10.67 18.15 -44.10
C LEU A 248 -11.09 16.90 -44.88
#